data_AF-A0A963QNI5-F1
#
_entry.id   AF-A0A963QNI5-F1
#
_cell.length_a   1.000
_cell.length_b   1.000
_cell.length_c   1.000
_cell.angle_alpha   90.00
_cell.angle_beta   90.00
_cell.angle_gamma   90.00
#
_symmetry.space_group_name_H-M   'P 1'
#
loop_
_entity.id
_entity.type
_entity.pdbx_description
1 polymer ?
#
loop_
_entity_poly.entity_id
_entity_poly.type
_entity_poly.pdbx_seq_one_letter_code
_entity_poly.pdbx_strand_id
1 'polypeptide(L)'
;IFAVHGMGGITGSILVAAFMAPTLGGTGFAEGASMGSQLAGQCIAVLVVAVWSAVASAVLALAVSMLIPMRVSEEEERDGLDLTSHGERAWEMD
;
A
#
# COMPACT_ATOMS: atom_id res chain seq x y z
N ILE A 1 -3.56 -6.39 2.38
CA ILE A 1 -2.60 -5.51 1.67
C ILE A 1 -1.88 -4.54 2.61
N PHE A 2 -2.57 -3.62 3.31
CA PHE A 2 -1.91 -2.59 4.13
C PHE A 2 -0.96 -3.12 5.21
N ALA A 3 -1.39 -4.11 6.02
CA ALA A 3 -0.58 -4.64 7.12
C ALA A 3 0.76 -5.25 6.68
N VAL A 4 0.80 -5.88 5.50
CA VAL A 4 2.02 -6.52 4.99
C VAL A 4 2.79 -5.57 4.06
N HIS A 5 2.11 -4.99 3.08
CA HIS A 5 2.78 -4.18 2.04
C HIS A 5 2.98 -2.74 2.48
N GLY A 6 1.96 -2.12 3.09
CA GLY A 6 2.04 -0.75 3.59
C GLY A 6 3.03 -0.64 4.75
N MET A 7 2.78 -1.37 5.84
CA MET A 7 3.66 -1.35 7.01
C MET A 7 5.04 -1.96 6.74
N GLY A 8 5.10 -3.06 5.96
CA GLY A 8 6.36 -3.66 5.56
C GLY A 8 7.20 -2.71 4.70
N GLY A 9 6.58 -2.02 3.73
CA GLY A 9 7.24 -1.02 2.88
C GLY A 9 7.74 0.18 3.68
N ILE A 10 6.94 0.71 4.61
CA ILE A 10 7.36 1.80 5.50
C ILE A 10 8.56 1.38 6.34
N THR A 11 8.46 0.22 7.00
CA THR A 11 9.51 -0.29 7.88
C THR A 11 10.80 -0.52 7.11
N GLY A 12 10.73 -1.20 5.95
CA GLY A 12 11.88 -1.42 5.09
C GLY A 12 12.52 -0.11 4.60
N SER A 13 11.71 0.87 4.19
CA SER A 13 12.19 2.17 3.71
C SER A 13 12.96 2.93 4.79
N ILE A 14 12.47 2.93 6.03
CA ILE A 14 13.18 3.57 7.15
C ILE A 14 14.49 2.84 7.47
N LEU A 15 14.47 1.51 7.44
CA LEU A 15 15.65 0.69 7.73
C LEU A 15 16.79 0.84 6.70
N VAL A 16 16.50 1.33 5.49
CA VAL A 16 17.54 1.71 4.50
C VAL A 16 18.55 2.67 5.11
N ALA A 17 18.11 3.62 5.93
CA ALA A 17 19.02 4.57 6.57
C ALA A 17 20.08 3.88 7.43
N ALA A 18 19.69 2.82 8.15
CA ALA A 18 20.61 2.02 8.97
C ALA A 18 21.48 1.10 8.12
N PHE A 19 20.87 0.32 7.23
CA PHE A 19 21.57 -0.76 6.52
C PHE A 19 22.38 -0.30 5.31
N MET A 20 22.33 1.00 4.95
CA MET A 20 23.30 1.59 4.03
C MET A 20 24.70 1.80 4.64
N ALA A 21 24.83 1.75 5.97
CA ALA A 21 26.11 1.93 6.64
C ALA A 21 27.15 0.88 6.20
N PRO A 22 28.36 1.27 5.74
CA PRO A 22 29.39 0.32 5.32
C PRO A 22 29.84 -0.65 6.42
N THR A 23 29.78 -0.21 7.68
CA THR A 23 30.10 -1.04 8.85
C THR A 23 29.12 -2.21 9.05
N LEU A 24 27.94 -2.14 8.44
CA LEU A 24 26.94 -3.20 8.42
C LEU A 24 26.90 -3.94 7.07
N GLY A 25 27.88 -3.70 6.19
CA GLY A 25 27.94 -4.28 4.83
C GLY A 25 27.14 -3.51 3.78
N GLY A 26 26.65 -2.31 4.10
CA GLY A 26 25.92 -1.45 3.18
C GLY A 26 26.81 -0.75 2.14
N THR A 27 26.21 -0.19 1.10
CA THR A 27 26.92 0.45 -0.03
C THR A 27 27.52 1.82 0.29
N GLY A 28 27.28 2.36 1.49
CA GLY A 28 27.66 3.71 1.86
C GLY A 28 26.64 4.78 1.46
N PHE A 29 26.82 5.96 2.03
CA PHE A 29 26.01 7.14 1.73
C PHE A 29 26.64 7.96 0.59
N ALA A 30 25.83 8.76 -0.09
CA ALA A 30 26.34 9.71 -1.09
C ALA A 30 27.34 10.70 -0.46
N GLU A 31 28.18 11.32 -1.29
CA GLU A 31 29.14 12.33 -0.81
C GLU A 31 28.41 13.47 -0.07
N GLY A 32 28.88 13.77 1.14
CA GLY A 32 28.24 14.76 2.02
C GLY A 32 26.97 14.29 2.75
N ALA A 33 26.49 13.06 2.49
CA ALA A 33 25.37 12.47 3.20
C ALA A 33 25.82 11.63 4.41
N SER A 34 24.92 11.48 5.37
CA SER A 34 25.10 10.67 6.57
C SER A 34 23.88 9.79 6.79
N MET A 35 23.98 8.86 7.75
CA MET A 35 22.83 8.09 8.22
C MET A 35 21.66 8.97 8.66
N GLY A 36 21.95 10.10 9.30
CA GLY A 36 20.92 11.06 9.73
C GLY A 36 20.20 11.73 8.55
N SER A 37 20.94 12.18 7.54
CA SER A 37 20.32 12.76 6.34
C SER A 37 19.57 11.71 5.52
N GLN A 38 20.05 10.46 5.49
CA GLN A 38 19.33 9.36 4.85
C GLN A 38 18.03 9.04 5.58
N LEU A 39 18.04 8.97 6.92
CA LEU A 39 16.83 8.76 7.71
C LEU A 39 15.79 9.85 7.45
N ALA A 40 16.22 11.12 7.47
CA ALA A 40 15.33 12.25 7.14
C ALA A 40 14.75 12.12 5.73
N GLY A 41 15.57 11.78 4.73
CA GLY A 41 15.14 11.55 3.36
C GLY A 41 14.11 10.43 3.25
N GLN A 42 14.34 9.29 3.91
CA GLN A 42 13.42 8.15 3.89
C GLN A 42 12.09 8.46 4.59
N CYS A 43 12.11 9.20 5.70
CA CYS A 43 10.89 9.67 6.36
C CYS A 43 10.06 10.58 5.44
N ILE A 44 10.71 11.54 4.77
CA ILE A 44 10.04 12.43 3.80
C ILE A 44 9.47 11.61 2.65
N ALA A 45 10.24 10.69 2.07
CA ALA A 45 9.79 9.84 0.97
C ALA A 45 8.55 9.01 1.36
N VAL A 46 8.57 8.39 2.54
CA VAL A 46 7.42 7.63 3.07
C VAL A 46 6.19 8.52 3.21
N LEU A 47 6.33 9.71 3.81
CA LEU A 47 5.22 10.63 3.99
C LEU A 47 4.64 11.10 2.66
N VAL A 48 5.50 11.47 1.70
CA VAL A 48 5.08 11.90 0.36
C VAL A 48 4.32 10.79 -0.35
N VAL A 49 4.85 9.57 -0.36
CA VAL A 49 4.19 8.42 -1.01
C VAL A 49 2.88 8.06 -0.31
N ALA A 50 2.84 8.10 1.02
CA ALA A 50 1.63 7.81 1.79
C ALA A 50 0.52 8.83 1.49
N VAL A 51 0.83 10.12 1.54
CA VAL A 51 -0.13 11.20 1.25
C VAL A 51 -0.58 11.13 -0.20
N TRP A 52 0.35 11.02 -1.15
CA TRP A 52 0.01 10.89 -2.57
C TRP A 52 -0.90 9.70 -2.82
N SER A 53 -0.54 8.52 -2.32
CA SER A 53 -1.31 7.29 -2.54
C SER A 53 -2.70 7.38 -1.91
N ALA A 54 -2.81 7.90 -0.69
CA ALA A 54 -4.10 8.05 -0.01
C ALA A 54 -5.00 9.06 -0.73
N VAL A 55 -4.49 10.25 -1.04
CA VAL A 55 -5.28 11.33 -1.66
C VAL A 55 -5.66 10.97 -3.09
N ALA A 56 -4.70 10.55 -3.92
CA ALA A 56 -4.98 10.21 -5.31
C ALA A 56 -5.95 9.02 -5.41
N SER A 57 -5.76 7.97 -4.61
CA SER A 57 -6.67 6.83 -4.60
C SER A 57 -8.06 7.23 -4.12
N ALA A 58 -8.17 8.07 -3.08
CA ALA A 58 -9.47 8.54 -2.60
C ALA A 58 -10.20 9.39 -3.65
N VAL A 59 -9.50 10.32 -4.31
CA VAL A 59 -10.08 11.15 -5.38
C VAL A 59 -10.57 10.28 -6.52
N LEU A 60 -9.76 9.31 -6.98
CA LEU A 60 -10.14 8.40 -8.06
C LEU A 60 -11.30 7.49 -7.66
N ALA A 61 -11.28 6.91 -6.46
CA ALA A 61 -12.37 6.07 -5.95
C ALA A 61 -13.68 6.87 -5.86
N LEU A 62 -13.63 8.10 -5.35
CA LEU A 62 -14.80 8.98 -5.29
C LEU A 62 -15.30 9.35 -6.69
N ALA A 63 -14.39 9.69 -7.62
CA ALA A 63 -14.74 9.98 -9.01
C ALA A 63 -15.47 8.81 -9.67
N VAL A 64 -14.96 7.59 -9.49
CA VAL A 64 -15.60 6.37 -10.00
C VAL A 64 -16.96 6.15 -9.32
N SER A 65 -17.05 6.33 -7.99
CA SER A 65 -18.29 6.11 -7.23
C SER A 65 -19.45 7.02 -7.63
N MET A 66 -19.15 8.17 -8.25
CA MET A 66 -20.18 9.08 -8.78
C MET A 66 -20.78 8.57 -10.10
N LEU A 67 -20.09 7.68 -10.81
CA LEU A 67 -20.51 7.14 -12.11
C LEU A 67 -21.09 5.72 -11.97
N ILE A 68 -20.46 4.89 -11.15
CA ILE A 68 -20.84 3.49 -10.94
C ILE A 68 -20.67 3.11 -9.45
N PRO A 69 -21.61 2.33 -8.87
CA PRO A 69 -21.44 1.83 -7.50
C PRO A 69 -20.17 0.98 -7.37
N MET A 70 -19.30 1.31 -6.40
CA MET A 70 -18.08 0.54 -6.15
C MET A 70 -18.31 -0.72 -5.29
N ARG A 71 -19.49 -0.87 -4.69
CA ARG A 71 -19.90 -2.02 -3.88
C ARG A 71 -21.26 -2.51 -4.39
N VAL A 72 -21.43 -3.81 -4.45
CA VAL A 72 -22.70 -4.48 -4.77
C VAL A 72 -23.75 -4.17 -3.69
N SER A 73 -25.03 -4.49 -3.95
CA SER A 73 -26.08 -4.36 -2.94
C SER A 73 -25.87 -5.30 -1.74
N GLU A 74 -26.47 -5.00 -0.59
CA GLU A 74 -26.38 -5.87 0.60
C GLU A 74 -26.97 -7.27 0.36
N GLU A 75 -27.98 -7.37 -0.51
CA GLU A 75 -28.57 -8.65 -0.93
C GLU A 75 -27.57 -9.47 -1.75
N GLU A 76 -26.90 -8.85 -2.74
CA GLU A 76 -25.89 -9.52 -3.55
C GLU A 76 -24.63 -9.89 -2.75
N GLU A 77 -24.24 -9.07 -1.77
CA GLU A 77 -23.12 -9.36 -0.87
C GLU A 77 -23.43 -10.55 0.05
N ARG A 78 -24.69 -10.67 0.51
CA ARG A 78 -25.15 -11.79 1.34
C ARG A 78 -25.24 -13.09 0.54
N ASP A 79 -25.76 -13.02 -0.68
CA ASP A 79 -25.96 -14.19 -1.54
C ASP A 79 -24.63 -14.66 -2.19
N GLY A 80 -23.62 -13.78 -2.24
CA GLY A 80 -22.26 -14.04 -2.69
C GLY A 80 -22.02 -13.66 -4.14
N LEU A 81 -20.87 -13.02 -4.42
CA LEU A 81 -20.53 -12.51 -5.76
C LEU A 81 -20.32 -13.64 -6.78
N ASP A 82 -19.89 -14.82 -6.35
CA ASP A 82 -19.78 -15.99 -7.22
C ASP A 82 -21.15 -16.27 -7.88
N LEU A 83 -22.23 -16.22 -7.11
CA LEU A 83 -23.57 -16.47 -7.63
C LEU A 83 -24.14 -15.23 -8.35
N THR A 84 -24.06 -14.06 -7.72
CA THR A 84 -24.77 -12.86 -8.20
C THR A 84 -24.06 -12.15 -9.35
N SER A 85 -22.73 -12.21 -9.40
CA SER A 85 -21.91 -11.56 -10.44
C SER A 85 -21.34 -12.55 -11.45
N HIS A 86 -21.11 -13.81 -11.07
CA HIS A 86 -20.46 -14.81 -11.93
C HIS A 86 -21.34 -16.01 -12.29
N GLY A 87 -22.51 -16.18 -11.65
CA GLY A 87 -23.44 -17.29 -11.94
C GLY A 87 -22.92 -18.67 -11.55
N GLU A 88 -21.91 -18.73 -10.68
CA GLU A 88 -21.23 -19.96 -10.28
C GLU A 88 -21.21 -20.14 -8.75
N ARG A 89 -20.79 -21.33 -8.29
CA ARG A 89 -20.49 -21.60 -6.88
C ARG A 89 -19.06 -22.10 -6.82
N ALA A 90 -18.20 -21.45 -6.03
CA ALA A 90 -16.82 -21.93 -5.86
C ALA A 90 -16.75 -23.34 -5.27
N TRP A 91 -17.71 -23.70 -4.40
CA TRP A 91 -17.77 -25.01 -3.73
C TRP A 91 -19.22 -25.50 -3.65
N GLU A 92 -19.44 -26.76 -4.01
CA GLU A 92 -20.68 -27.49 -3.72
C GLU A 92 -20.44 -28.34 -2.47
N MET A 93 -21.17 -28.03 -1.41
CA MET A 93 -21.12 -28.80 -0.16
C MET A 93 -22.24 -29.82 -0.23
N ASP A 94 -21.89 -31.08 -0.54
CA ASP A 94 -22.79 -32.24 -0.48
C ASP A 94 -23.41 -32.42 0.93
#